data_AF-A0A951AQM4-F1
#
_entry.id   AF-A0A951AQM4-F1
#
_cell.length_a   1.000
_cell.length_b   1.000
_cell.length_c   1.000
_cell.angle_alpha   90.00
_cell.angle_beta   90.00
_cell.angle_gamma   90.00
#
_symmetry.space_group_name_H-M   'P 1'
#
loop_
_entity.id
_entity.type
_entity.pdbx_description
1 polymer ?
#
loop_
_entity_poly.entity_id
_entity_poly.type
_entity_poly.pdbx_seq_one_letter_code
_entity_poly.pdbx_strand_id
1 'polypeptide(L)' 'MKIDSVTPDSALPDTPVLIKGEGLDAAETLYFGDRSVPFKVSGTGSIEASVPEGAGTVDVTVADGGDRSNSVSFTYLKVY' A
#
# COMPACT_ATOMS: atom_id res chain seq x y z
N MET A 1 -1.40 10.34 -9.41
CA MET A 1 -1.40 8.90 -9.12
C MET A 1 -2.74 8.50 -8.49
N LYS A 2 -3.20 7.27 -8.72
CA LYS A 2 -4.44 6.73 -8.15
C LYS A 2 -4.27 5.25 -7.84
N ILE A 3 -4.71 4.81 -6.67
CA ILE A 3 -4.83 3.41 -6.30
C ILE A 3 -6.23 2.93 -6.69
N ASP A 4 -6.30 1.86 -7.48
CA ASP A 4 -7.57 1.21 -7.83
C ASP A 4 -7.90 0.08 -6.87
N SER A 5 -6.91 -0.77 -6.53
CA SER A 5 -7.11 -1.86 -5.59
C SER A 5 -5.82 -2.29 -4.92
N VAL A 6 -5.97 -2.88 -3.74
CA VAL A 6 -4.88 -3.59 -3.05
C VAL A 6 -5.28 -5.05 -2.93
N THR A 7 -4.38 -5.96 -3.28
CA THR A 7 -4.64 -7.39 -3.34
C THR A 7 -3.51 -8.17 -2.69
N PRO A 8 -3.79 -8.97 -1.65
CA PRO A 8 -5.07 -9.01 -0.92
C PRO A 8 -5.41 -7.68 -0.23
N ASP A 9 -6.70 -7.42 0.02
CA ASP A 9 -7.21 -6.30 0.83
C ASP A 9 -7.06 -6.52 2.33
N SER A 10 -6.66 -7.74 2.68
CA SER A 10 -6.44 -8.20 4.03
C SER A 10 -5.28 -9.20 4.09
N ALA A 11 -4.27 -8.90 4.88
CA ALA A 11 -3.09 -9.76 5.02
C ALA A 11 -2.47 -9.65 6.41
N LEU A 12 -1.62 -10.63 6.74
CA LEU A 12 -0.80 -10.57 7.94
C LEU A 12 0.35 -9.57 7.72
N PRO A 13 0.91 -9.00 8.81
CA PRO A 13 2.23 -8.39 8.76
C PRO A 13 3.25 -9.28 8.03
N ASP A 14 4.21 -8.64 7.36
CA ASP A 14 5.26 -9.27 6.54
C ASP A 14 4.74 -10.01 5.29
N THR A 15 3.44 -9.96 5.00
CA THR A 15 2.90 -10.53 3.77
C THR A 15 3.08 -9.54 2.60
N PRO A 16 3.54 -9.97 1.43
CA PRO A 16 3.57 -9.12 0.24
C PRO A 16 2.14 -8.88 -0.27
N VAL A 17 1.84 -7.62 -0.55
CA VAL A 17 0.60 -7.19 -1.18
C VAL A 17 0.90 -6.46 -2.49
N LEU A 18 0.00 -6.63 -3.45
CA LEU A 18 0.07 -5.98 -4.74
C LEU A 18 -0.93 -4.83 -4.79
N ILE A 19 -0.43 -3.63 -5.00
CA ILE A 19 -1.20 -2.40 -5.17
C ILE A 19 -1.26 -2.10 -6.65
N LYS A 20 -2.47 -2.01 -7.20
CA LYS A 20 -2.71 -1.65 -8.61
C LYS A 20 -3.35 -0.28 -8.69
N GLY A 21 -3.01 0.44 -9.75
CA GLY A 21 -3.47 1.79 -9.97
C GLY A 21 -2.88 2.43 -11.22
N GLU A 22 -2.94 3.75 -11.29
CA GLU A 22 -2.45 4.56 -12.41
C GLU A 22 -1.46 5.62 -11.92
N GLY A 23 -0.35 5.79 -12.65
CA GLY A 23 0.72 6.74 -12.31
C GLY A 23 1.42 6.41 -10.99
N LEU A 24 1.54 5.12 -10.66
CA LEU A 24 2.25 4.60 -9.47
C LEU A 24 3.76 4.48 -9.71
N ASP A 25 4.22 4.67 -10.93
CA ASP A 25 5.63 4.74 -11.34
C ASP A 25 6.38 5.93 -10.74
N ALA A 26 5.68 7.04 -10.46
CA ALA A 26 6.21 8.18 -9.73
C ALA A 26 6.10 8.00 -8.20
N ALA A 27 5.62 6.87 -7.68
CA ALA A 27 5.54 6.67 -6.24
C ALA A 27 6.94 6.73 -5.60
N GLU A 28 7.08 7.50 -4.52
CA GLU A 28 8.31 7.57 -3.71
C GLU A 28 8.12 6.98 -2.32
N THR A 29 6.96 7.18 -1.70
CA THR A 29 6.65 6.66 -0.36
C THR A 29 5.27 6.02 -0.32
N LEU A 30 5.16 4.83 0.25
CA LEU A 30 3.86 4.18 0.51
C LEU A 30 3.57 4.23 2.00
N TYR A 31 2.34 4.58 2.35
CA TYR A 31 1.87 4.68 3.73
C TYR A 31 0.73 3.69 3.96
N PHE A 32 0.83 2.93 5.05
CA PHE A 32 -0.26 2.17 5.64
C PHE A 32 -0.72 2.89 6.91
N GLY A 33 -1.81 3.63 6.81
CA GLY A 33 -2.22 4.62 7.80
C GLY A 33 -1.16 5.71 7.92
N ASP A 34 -0.56 5.83 9.10
CA ASP A 34 0.51 6.79 9.38
C ASP A 34 1.93 6.21 9.20
N ARG A 35 2.04 4.92 8.82
CA ARG A 35 3.33 4.22 8.78
C ARG A 35 3.85 4.09 7.34
N SER A 36 5.02 4.67 7.08
CA SER A 36 5.70 4.51 5.79
C SER A 36 6.31 3.12 5.66
N VAL A 37 6.14 2.47 4.50
CA VAL A 37 6.69 1.15 4.21
C VAL A 37 7.48 1.15 2.91
N PRO A 38 8.52 0.31 2.82
CA PRO A 38 9.20 0.09 1.56
C PRO A 38 8.29 -0.65 0.59
N PHE A 39 8.38 -0.27 -0.68
CA PHE A 39 7.69 -0.91 -1.77
C PHE A 39 8.60 -1.01 -2.98
N LYS A 40 8.20 -1.80 -3.95
CA LYS A 40 8.89 -2.03 -5.19
C LYS A 40 7.91 -1.91 -6.35
N VAL A 41 8.20 -1.06 -7.31
CA VAL A 41 7.40 -0.95 -8.53
C VAL A 41 7.63 -2.21 -9.37
N SER A 42 6.58 -3.02 -9.54
CA SER A 42 6.63 -4.25 -10.34
C SER A 42 6.18 -4.00 -11.80
N GLY A 43 5.59 -2.85 -12.11
CA GLY A 43 5.22 -2.45 -13.47
C GLY A 43 4.53 -1.07 -13.50
N THR A 44 4.16 -0.61 -14.70
CA THR A 44 3.38 0.64 -14.86
C THR A 44 2.04 0.51 -14.14
N GLY A 45 1.84 1.25 -13.05
CA GLY A 45 0.62 1.14 -12.26
C GLY A 45 0.53 -0.10 -11.36
N SER A 46 1.65 -0.76 -11.05
CA SER A 46 1.67 -1.91 -10.14
C SER A 46 2.85 -1.84 -9.18
N ILE A 47 2.55 -1.85 -7.89
CA ILE A 47 3.51 -1.79 -6.79
C ILE A 47 3.35 -3.03 -5.92
N GLU A 48 4.45 -3.71 -5.62
CA GLU A 48 4.51 -4.70 -4.55
C GLU A 48 5.01 -4.03 -3.27
N ALA A 49 4.31 -4.23 -2.17
CA ALA A 49 4.70 -3.71 -0.87
C ALA A 49 4.59 -4.79 0.19
N SER A 50 5.44 -4.71 1.21
CA SER A 50 5.32 -5.57 2.38
C SER A 50 4.46 -4.90 3.43
N VAL A 51 3.44 -5.62 3.89
CA VAL A 51 2.56 -5.15 4.97
C VAL A 51 3.38 -5.01 6.25
N PRO A 52 3.40 -3.83 6.90
CA PRO A 52 4.21 -3.63 8.08
C PRO A 52 3.58 -4.31 9.29
N GLU A 53 4.29 -4.34 10.42
CA GLU A 53 3.65 -4.73 11.67
C GLU A 53 2.53 -3.75 12.05
N GLY A 54 1.32 -4.24 12.21
CA GLY A 54 0.14 -3.42 12.44
C GLY A 54 -1.04 -4.27 12.87
N ALA A 55 -2.11 -3.60 13.31
CA ALA A 55 -3.36 -4.24 13.69
C ALA A 55 -4.54 -3.31 13.39
N GLY A 56 -5.69 -3.90 13.07
CA GLY A 56 -6.91 -3.16 12.75
C GLY A 56 -7.06 -2.84 11.27
N THR A 57 -7.86 -1.83 10.96
CA THR A 57 -8.07 -1.33 9.59
C THR A 57 -7.32 -0.02 9.43
N VAL A 58 -6.55 0.12 8.35
CA VAL A 58 -5.78 1.32 8.02
C VAL A 58 -6.03 1.74 6.59
N ASP A 59 -5.75 3.01 6.30
CA ASP A 59 -5.86 3.55 4.95
C ASP A 59 -4.51 3.52 4.24
N VAL A 60 -4.46 2.88 3.08
CA VAL A 60 -3.27 2.82 2.23
C VAL A 60 -3.26 4.04 1.32
N THR A 61 -2.18 4.81 1.38
CA THR A 61 -1.94 5.97 0.51
C THR A 61 -0.52 5.93 -0.05
N VAL A 62 -0.34 6.36 -1.28
CA VAL A 62 0.97 6.52 -1.93
C VAL A 62 1.28 8.00 -1.99
N ALA A 63 2.54 8.38 -1.85
CA ALA A 63 3.01 9.75 -2.00
C ALA A 63 4.18 9.84 -3.00
N ASP A 64 4.22 10.93 -3.76
CA ASP A 64 5.30 11.33 -4.68
C ASP A 64 5.66 12.78 -4.38
N GLY A 65 6.88 13.06 -3.92
CA GLY A 65 7.41 14.41 -3.78
C GLY A 65 6.63 15.43 -2.92
N GLY A 66 5.53 15.03 -2.27
CA GLY A 66 4.63 15.89 -1.50
C GLY A 66 3.13 15.62 -1.72
N ASP A 67 2.74 15.05 -2.87
CA ASP A 67 1.34 14.77 -3.19
C ASP A 67 0.96 13.34 -2.79
N ARG A 68 -0.14 13.19 -2.05
CA ARG A 68 -0.71 11.89 -1.69
C ARG A 68 -1.80 11.46 -2.68
N SER A 69 -1.86 10.16 -2.95
CA SER A 69 -2.92 9.50 -3.69
C SER A 69 -4.23 9.45 -2.91
N ASN A 70 -5.26 8.83 -3.49
CA ASN A 70 -6.43 8.40 -2.75
C ASN A 70 -6.08 7.35 -1.67
N SER A 71 -6.93 7.27 -0.67
CA SER A 71 -6.90 6.28 0.39
C SER A 71 -7.67 5.02 0.00
N VAL A 72 -7.10 3.85 0.26
CA VAL A 72 -7.78 2.55 0.14
C VAL A 72 -7.71 1.82 1.47
N SER A 73 -8.87 1.41 1.99
CA SER A 73 -8.93 0.67 3.24
C SER A 73 -8.28 -0.72 3.12
N PHE A 74 -7.36 -1.03 4.04
CA PHE A 74 -6.68 -2.31 4.16
C PHE A 74 -6.84 -2.85 5.58
N THR A 75 -7.05 -4.16 5.72
CA THR A 75 -7.30 -4.80 7.02
C THR A 75 -6.15 -5.74 7.41
N TYR A 76 -5.55 -5.50 8.58
CA TYR A 76 -4.56 -6.42 9.13
C TYR A 76 -5.24 -7.68 9.66
N LEU A 77 -4.85 -8.82 9.11
CA LEU A 77 -5.17 -10.11 9.71
C LEU A 77 -4.30 -10.33 10.94
N LYS A 78 -4.81 -11.10 11.90
CA LYS A 78 -4.08 -11.51 13.09
C LYS A 78 -4.17 -13.02 13.21
N VAL A 79 -3.02 -13.70 13.31
CA VAL A 79 -3.00 -15.11 13.72
C VAL A 79 -3.16 -15.13 15.23
N TYR A 80 -4.18 -15.85 15.71
CA TYR A 80 -4.41 -16.12 17.13
C TYR A 80 -3.78 -17.45 17.53
#